data_AF-A0A2H4KB79-F1
#
_entry.id   AF-A0A2H4KB79-F1
#
_cell.length_a   1.000
_cell.length_b   1.000
_cell.length_c   1.000
_cell.angle_alpha   90.00
_cell.angle_beta   90.00
_cell.angle_gamma   90.00
#
_symmetry.space_group_name_H-M   'P 1'
#
loop_
_entity.id
_entity.type
_entity.pdbx_description
1 polymer ?
#
loop_
_entity_poly.entity_id
_entity_poly.type
_entity_poly.pdbx_seq_one_letter_code
_entity_poly.pdbx_strand_id
1 'polypeptide(L)'
;MWPELRKVKDENRYELVLMGEDVNKKIENEGLDPDLCHLTQLNFLRVSKSPLSSVPESISLLANLTNLVLDGNKLESLSGAIGKLDKLKVLDVSRNSLETLPEEIGQLTRLTTLNVSFNKLASLPCLKECIHLALLDVRDNCLTEFPDVAQDSLALLADIKFARNNISEIPVSIHVLPSLKLLDLEGNNIKVVPGDLIDCVKLKELNLKGNPLSDRRFRKLVESDRCLPKQVLDYVRQHCPKVHVQEGKGGGKGKKGKGGKGKNKDQDQMDEMCNELHVLSLTEETPPIRVDPVVKDVRPYIACCILRKIDLNGENFKKFISLQTKLHEGICEKRLAATIATHDLAKIKGPLKYTARDPKEILIHPLIRGKEVTAKALHQALQHEAEVQRKQMKKNSITGIHKYLHIVESWNVWPCIEDSAGTVVSLPPITNAENTKITEETTDVFIEVTSSRTLGKTKEVLDALLLAILQSNICPEKNEADKTVMTIQQVRVEDEDGKLRVLYPSRTDLTYENEKIRVVMPEK
;
A
#
# COMPACT_ATOMS: atom_id res chain seq x y z
N MET A 1 -33.41 2.44 34.47
CA MET A 1 -32.28 2.94 35.28
C MET A 1 -31.91 2.00 36.42
N TRP A 2 -30.83 1.27 36.22
CA TRP A 2 -30.18 0.43 37.23
C TRP A 2 -29.73 1.24 38.47
N PRO A 3 -29.75 0.65 39.69
CA PRO A 3 -29.28 1.31 40.92
C PRO A 3 -27.87 1.89 40.83
N GLU A 4 -26.98 1.20 40.11
CA GLU A 4 -25.58 1.56 39.89
C GLU A 4 -25.47 2.87 39.08
N LEU A 5 -26.31 3.03 38.05
CA LEU A 5 -26.40 4.23 37.23
C LEU A 5 -27.00 5.41 38.00
N ARG A 6 -28.04 5.13 38.79
CA ARG A 6 -28.67 6.13 39.65
C ARG A 6 -27.67 6.70 40.65
N LYS A 7 -26.86 5.83 41.28
CA LYS A 7 -25.81 6.26 42.20
C LYS A 7 -24.79 7.20 41.53
N VAL A 8 -24.33 6.85 40.33
CA VAL A 8 -23.39 7.70 39.58
C VAL A 8 -24.00 9.06 39.24
N LYS A 9 -25.29 9.08 38.87
CA LYS A 9 -26.03 10.31 38.58
C LYS A 9 -26.22 11.18 39.83
N ASP A 10 -26.68 10.59 40.93
CA ASP A 10 -27.01 11.31 42.17
C ASP A 10 -25.73 11.84 42.86
N GLU A 11 -24.63 11.10 42.78
CA GLU A 11 -23.34 11.48 43.37
C GLU A 11 -22.44 12.28 42.41
N ASN A 12 -22.90 12.62 41.20
CA ASN A 12 -22.13 13.33 40.15
C ASN A 12 -20.75 12.71 39.88
N ARG A 13 -20.69 11.38 39.76
CA ARG A 13 -19.43 10.66 39.54
C ARG A 13 -19.04 10.68 38.06
N TYR A 14 -17.73 10.74 37.81
CA TYR A 14 -17.14 10.72 36.47
C TYR A 14 -16.73 9.31 36.00
N GLU A 15 -16.90 8.29 36.86
CA GLU A 15 -16.45 6.93 36.62
C GLU A 15 -17.56 5.93 36.93
N LEU A 16 -17.75 4.98 36.02
CA LEU A 16 -18.69 3.89 36.15
C LEU A 16 -17.99 2.57 35.87
N VAL A 17 -18.09 1.66 36.82
CA VAL A 17 -17.56 0.31 36.72
C VAL A 17 -18.71 -0.66 36.95
N LEU A 18 -19.05 -1.40 35.90
CA LEU A 18 -20.09 -2.42 35.91
C LEU A 18 -19.41 -3.78 36.07
N MET A 19 -19.53 -4.35 37.27
CA MET A 19 -18.98 -5.66 37.64
C MET A 19 -19.91 -6.34 38.65
N GLY A 20 -19.87 -7.67 38.70
CA GLY A 20 -20.62 -8.49 39.66
C GLY A 20 -21.70 -9.35 39.02
N GLU A 21 -22.11 -10.41 39.71
CA GLU A 21 -23.06 -11.39 39.18
C GLU A 21 -24.44 -10.79 38.84
N ASP A 22 -24.93 -9.88 39.68
CA ASP A 22 -26.24 -9.24 39.46
C ASP A 22 -26.24 -8.36 38.21
N VAL A 23 -25.17 -7.60 38.01
CA VAL A 23 -24.98 -6.78 36.79
C VAL A 23 -24.82 -7.68 35.57
N ASN A 24 -24.07 -8.77 35.69
CA ASN A 24 -23.90 -9.74 34.61
C ASN A 24 -25.23 -10.37 34.18
N LYS A 25 -26.10 -10.73 35.13
CA LYS A 25 -27.46 -11.24 34.84
C LYS A 25 -28.32 -10.19 34.12
N LYS A 26 -28.24 -8.93 34.52
CA LYS A 26 -28.96 -7.83 33.84
C LYS A 26 -28.45 -7.65 32.40
N ILE A 27 -27.13 -7.64 32.21
CA ILE A 27 -26.48 -7.55 30.90
C ILE A 27 -26.87 -8.72 30.00
N GLU A 28 -26.94 -9.94 30.55
CA GLU A 28 -27.31 -11.14 29.79
C GLU A 28 -28.75 -11.09 29.28
N ASN A 29 -29.68 -10.52 30.07
CA ASN A 29 -31.09 -10.48 29.74
C ASN A 29 -31.47 -9.30 28.82
N GLU A 30 -30.95 -8.10 29.09
CA GLU A 30 -31.42 -6.86 28.47
C GLU A 30 -30.30 -6.04 27.79
N GLY A 31 -29.03 -6.46 27.92
CA GLY A 31 -27.88 -5.68 27.47
C GLY A 31 -27.53 -4.52 28.40
N LEU A 32 -26.87 -3.49 27.87
CA LEU A 32 -26.58 -2.26 28.63
C LEU A 32 -27.86 -1.41 28.77
N ASP A 33 -28.14 -0.94 30.00
CA ASP A 33 -29.30 -0.07 30.27
C ASP A 33 -29.24 1.18 29.37
N PRO A 34 -30.30 1.48 28.60
CA PRO A 34 -30.38 2.65 27.75
C PRO A 34 -30.12 3.97 28.49
N ASP A 35 -30.43 4.04 29.78
CA ASP A 35 -30.22 5.21 30.62
C ASP A 35 -28.74 5.56 30.84
N LEU A 36 -27.81 4.66 30.49
CA LEU A 36 -26.37 4.94 30.48
C LEU A 36 -26.05 6.20 29.66
N CYS A 37 -26.78 6.44 28.56
CA CYS A 37 -26.54 7.58 27.67
C CYS A 37 -26.82 8.95 28.32
N HIS A 38 -27.58 8.98 29.43
CA HIS A 38 -27.87 10.20 30.17
C HIS A 38 -26.69 10.65 31.06
N LEU A 39 -25.65 9.81 31.24
CA LEU A 39 -24.47 10.11 32.05
C LEU A 39 -23.39 10.86 31.26
N THR A 40 -23.73 12.00 30.67
CA THR A 40 -22.86 12.76 29.75
C THR A 40 -21.56 13.28 30.37
N GLN A 41 -21.45 13.28 31.71
CA GLN A 41 -20.24 13.69 32.44
C GLN A 41 -19.23 12.54 32.59
N LEU A 42 -19.54 11.32 32.16
CA LEU A 42 -18.66 10.18 32.37
C LEU A 42 -17.36 10.30 31.58
N ASN A 43 -16.22 10.13 32.27
CA ASN A 43 -14.88 10.09 31.69
C ASN A 43 -14.38 8.64 31.55
N PHE A 44 -14.78 7.76 32.48
CA PHE A 44 -14.35 6.37 32.55
C PHE A 44 -15.53 5.41 32.59
N LEU A 45 -15.61 4.52 31.62
CA LEU A 45 -16.58 3.42 31.59
C LEU A 45 -15.84 2.10 31.50
N ARG A 46 -16.11 1.21 32.46
CA ARG A 46 -15.60 -0.15 32.45
C ARG A 46 -16.73 -1.17 32.59
N VAL A 47 -16.79 -2.10 31.65
CA VAL A 47 -17.68 -3.27 31.67
C VAL A 47 -16.80 -4.48 31.37
N SER A 48 -16.45 -5.25 32.39
CA SER A 48 -15.46 -6.33 32.23
C SER A 48 -15.99 -7.65 32.73
N LYS A 49 -15.66 -8.74 32.02
CA LYS A 49 -16.07 -10.10 32.39
C LYS A 49 -17.60 -10.25 32.52
N SER A 50 -18.32 -9.61 31.59
CA SER A 50 -19.79 -9.69 31.49
C SER A 50 -20.18 -10.36 30.18
N PRO A 51 -21.35 -11.00 30.08
CA PRO A 51 -21.81 -11.62 28.82
C PRO A 51 -22.34 -10.59 27.82
N LEU A 52 -21.71 -9.41 27.70
CA LEU A 52 -22.14 -8.35 26.80
C LEU A 52 -21.90 -8.74 25.35
N SER A 53 -22.96 -8.76 24.53
CA SER A 53 -22.94 -9.18 23.12
C SER A 53 -22.84 -8.00 22.14
N SER A 54 -23.36 -6.82 22.50
CA SER A 54 -23.30 -5.62 21.68
C SER A 54 -23.20 -4.35 22.51
N VAL A 55 -22.63 -3.30 21.92
CA VAL A 55 -22.59 -1.95 22.51
C VAL A 55 -23.68 -1.11 21.84
N PRO A 56 -24.57 -0.44 22.59
CA PRO A 56 -25.63 0.36 22.01
C PRO A 56 -25.06 1.62 21.32
N GLU A 57 -25.68 2.05 20.22
CA GLU A 57 -25.24 3.27 19.50
C GLU A 57 -25.31 4.54 20.35
N SER A 58 -26.16 4.53 21.38
CA SER A 58 -26.30 5.60 22.36
C SER A 58 -25.02 5.84 23.17
N ILE A 59 -24.02 4.95 23.11
CA ILE A 59 -22.69 5.17 23.70
C ILE A 59 -22.04 6.45 23.16
N SER A 60 -22.35 6.83 21.91
CA SER A 60 -21.84 8.06 21.29
C SER A 60 -22.29 9.35 21.99
N LEU A 61 -23.32 9.29 22.84
CA LEU A 61 -23.79 10.45 23.62
C LEU A 61 -22.87 10.77 24.80
N LEU A 62 -21.98 9.86 25.18
CA LEU A 62 -20.98 10.06 26.23
C LEU A 62 -19.78 10.89 25.71
N ALA A 63 -20.03 12.12 25.28
CA ALA A 63 -19.05 12.98 24.60
C ALA A 63 -17.79 13.32 25.44
N ASN A 64 -17.83 13.09 26.76
CA ASN A 64 -16.69 13.32 27.65
C ASN A 64 -15.84 12.08 27.92
N LEU A 65 -16.21 10.92 27.37
CA LEU A 65 -15.55 9.66 27.67
C LEU A 65 -14.09 9.67 27.16
N THR A 66 -13.16 9.45 28.07
CA THR A 66 -11.72 9.35 27.76
C THR A 66 -11.23 7.91 27.79
N ASN A 67 -11.89 7.05 28.56
CA ASN A 67 -11.50 5.66 28.76
C ASN A 67 -12.72 4.76 28.63
N LEU A 68 -12.69 3.88 27.63
CA LEU A 68 -13.70 2.85 27.41
C LEU A 68 -13.02 1.48 27.49
N VAL A 69 -13.40 0.72 28.50
CA VAL A 69 -12.84 -0.61 28.79
C VAL A 69 -13.97 -1.64 28.77
N LEU A 70 -13.94 -2.50 27.78
CA LEU A 70 -14.93 -3.55 27.50
C LEU A 70 -14.24 -4.93 27.43
N ASP A 71 -13.26 -5.17 28.30
CA ASP A 71 -12.44 -6.38 28.28
C ASP A 71 -13.15 -7.64 28.80
N GLY A 72 -12.98 -8.77 28.12
CA GLY A 72 -13.51 -10.05 28.59
C GLY A 72 -15.02 -10.20 28.44
N ASN A 73 -15.62 -9.61 27.40
CA ASN A 73 -17.04 -9.79 27.09
C ASN A 73 -17.24 -10.76 25.90
N LYS A 74 -18.45 -10.77 25.31
CA LYS A 74 -18.82 -11.62 24.16
C LYS A 74 -19.14 -10.77 22.93
N LEU A 75 -18.47 -9.64 22.76
CA LEU A 75 -18.73 -8.74 21.63
C LEU A 75 -18.29 -9.42 20.32
N GLU A 76 -19.22 -9.57 19.37
CA GLU A 76 -18.94 -10.08 18.02
C GLU A 76 -18.70 -8.95 17.02
N SER A 77 -19.29 -7.78 17.28
CA SER A 77 -19.09 -6.57 16.50
C SER A 77 -19.04 -5.34 17.41
N LEU A 78 -18.45 -4.28 16.90
CA LEU A 78 -18.39 -2.99 17.56
C LEU A 78 -19.12 -1.95 16.72
N SER A 79 -20.01 -1.18 17.33
CA SER A 79 -20.76 -0.13 16.60
C SER A 79 -19.83 1.01 16.16
N GLY A 80 -20.02 1.53 14.94
CA GLY A 80 -19.32 2.72 14.44
C GLY A 80 -19.56 3.98 15.29
N ALA A 81 -20.56 3.96 16.19
CA ALA A 81 -20.85 5.02 17.14
C ALA A 81 -19.65 5.35 18.07
N ILE A 82 -18.75 4.39 18.31
CA ILE A 82 -17.54 4.61 19.12
C ILE A 82 -16.59 5.61 18.45
N GLY A 83 -16.57 5.68 17.11
CA GLY A 83 -15.75 6.66 16.40
C GLY A 83 -16.17 8.12 16.61
N LYS A 84 -17.38 8.36 17.16
CA LYS A 84 -17.87 9.71 17.52
C LYS A 84 -17.35 10.22 18.87
N LEU A 85 -16.59 9.40 19.61
CA LEU A 85 -16.06 9.75 20.93
C LEU A 85 -14.75 10.54 20.78
N ASP A 86 -14.84 11.81 20.39
CA ASP A 86 -13.68 12.67 20.04
C ASP A 86 -12.62 12.82 21.15
N LYS A 87 -13.00 12.58 22.42
CA LYS A 87 -12.11 12.69 23.58
C LYS A 87 -11.49 11.36 24.02
N LEU A 88 -11.82 10.26 23.35
CA LEU A 88 -11.37 8.94 23.74
C LEU A 88 -9.85 8.81 23.58
N LYS A 89 -9.19 8.41 24.67
CA LYS A 89 -7.74 8.18 24.75
C LYS A 89 -7.41 6.71 24.84
N VAL A 90 -8.24 5.94 25.54
CA VAL A 90 -8.02 4.50 25.73
C VAL A 90 -9.26 3.74 25.30
N LEU A 91 -9.09 2.85 24.35
CA LEU A 91 -10.08 1.85 23.95
C LEU A 91 -9.50 0.46 24.22
N ASP A 92 -10.11 -0.26 25.15
CA ASP A 92 -9.80 -1.67 25.41
C ASP A 92 -11.04 -2.50 25.13
N VAL A 93 -10.97 -3.34 24.10
CA VAL A 93 -12.00 -4.33 23.72
C VAL A 93 -11.37 -5.72 23.65
N SER A 94 -10.33 -5.96 24.45
CA SER A 94 -9.62 -7.23 24.45
C SER A 94 -10.46 -8.38 24.99
N ARG A 95 -10.12 -9.62 24.64
CA ARG A 95 -10.81 -10.85 25.08
C ARG A 95 -12.31 -10.82 24.74
N ASN A 96 -12.61 -10.52 23.49
CA ASN A 96 -13.95 -10.59 22.92
C ASN A 96 -13.94 -11.57 21.73
N SER A 97 -15.01 -11.59 20.92
CA SER A 97 -15.11 -12.41 19.70
C SER A 97 -15.16 -11.54 18.44
N LEU A 98 -14.50 -10.38 18.43
CA LEU A 98 -14.58 -9.44 17.31
C LEU A 98 -13.90 -10.03 16.07
N GLU A 99 -14.62 -10.07 14.96
CA GLU A 99 -14.07 -10.49 13.64
C GLU A 99 -13.61 -9.29 12.80
N THR A 100 -14.25 -8.14 13.00
CA THR A 100 -13.90 -6.88 12.34
C THR A 100 -14.00 -5.71 13.32
N LEU A 101 -13.34 -4.61 12.97
CA LEU A 101 -13.45 -3.33 13.66
C LEU A 101 -14.04 -2.29 12.70
N PRO A 102 -14.94 -1.41 13.17
CA PRO A 102 -15.51 -0.35 12.34
C PRO A 102 -14.43 0.64 11.88
N GLU A 103 -14.54 1.11 10.63
CA GLU A 103 -13.62 2.10 10.02
C GLU A 103 -13.60 3.42 10.79
N GLU A 104 -14.68 3.74 11.50
CA GLU A 104 -14.80 4.95 12.31
C GLU A 104 -13.82 4.98 13.49
N ILE A 105 -13.27 3.85 13.96
CA ILE A 105 -12.19 3.85 14.96
C ILE A 105 -10.96 4.61 14.44
N GLY A 106 -10.72 4.55 13.12
CA GLY A 106 -9.64 5.28 12.48
C GLY A 106 -9.73 6.79 12.65
N GLN A 107 -10.91 7.33 12.97
CA GLN A 107 -11.18 8.78 13.11
C GLN A 107 -10.85 9.32 14.51
N LEU A 108 -10.49 8.46 15.48
CA LEU A 108 -10.25 8.84 16.87
C LEU A 108 -8.89 9.54 17.03
N THR A 109 -8.86 10.84 16.72
CA THR A 109 -7.62 11.65 16.71
C THR A 109 -6.87 11.75 18.04
N ARG A 110 -7.55 11.50 19.18
CA ARG A 110 -6.98 11.57 20.53
C ARG A 110 -6.64 10.21 21.13
N LEU A 111 -6.85 9.12 20.40
CA LEU A 111 -6.59 7.78 20.87
C LEU A 111 -5.09 7.58 21.09
N THR A 112 -4.70 7.24 22.32
CA THR A 112 -3.31 6.96 22.70
C THR A 112 -3.06 5.47 22.83
N THR A 113 -4.10 4.69 23.13
CA THR A 113 -4.00 3.25 23.41
C THR A 113 -5.18 2.53 22.78
N LEU A 114 -4.87 1.60 21.88
CA LEU A 114 -5.83 0.67 21.30
C LEU A 114 -5.44 -0.76 21.67
N ASN A 115 -6.27 -1.42 22.48
CA ASN A 115 -6.11 -2.81 22.85
C ASN A 115 -7.28 -3.63 22.30
N VAL A 116 -7.00 -4.45 21.30
CA VAL A 116 -7.94 -5.36 20.64
C VAL A 116 -7.43 -6.81 20.68
N SER A 117 -6.54 -7.10 21.64
CA SER A 117 -5.94 -8.43 21.82
C SER A 117 -6.97 -9.52 22.18
N PHE A 118 -6.67 -10.78 21.88
CA PHE A 118 -7.56 -11.93 22.13
C PHE A 118 -8.93 -11.74 21.47
N ASN A 119 -8.93 -11.53 20.16
CA ASN A 119 -10.11 -11.46 19.31
C ASN A 119 -9.91 -12.37 18.09
N LYS A 120 -10.74 -12.23 17.04
CA LYS A 120 -10.66 -13.03 15.81
C LYS A 120 -10.44 -12.14 14.58
N LEU A 121 -9.75 -11.00 14.77
CA LEU A 121 -9.57 -9.99 13.72
C LEU A 121 -8.69 -10.53 12.59
N ALA A 122 -9.17 -10.44 11.35
CA ALA A 122 -8.39 -10.76 10.15
C ALA A 122 -7.65 -9.54 9.58
N SER A 123 -8.13 -8.33 9.86
CA SER A 123 -7.52 -7.05 9.47
C SER A 123 -7.84 -5.96 10.49
N LEU A 124 -7.17 -4.80 10.36
CA LEU A 124 -7.48 -3.58 11.10
C LEU A 124 -7.94 -2.48 10.12
N PRO A 125 -8.80 -1.55 10.56
CA PRO A 125 -9.18 -0.36 9.79
C PRO A 125 -7.98 0.59 9.65
N CYS A 126 -8.11 1.58 8.77
CA CYS A 126 -7.04 2.57 8.56
C CYS A 126 -6.87 3.49 9.78
N LEU A 127 -5.74 3.37 10.49
CA LEU A 127 -5.46 4.14 11.72
C LEU A 127 -4.70 5.46 11.48
N LYS A 128 -4.58 5.92 10.23
CA LYS A 128 -3.75 7.09 9.86
C LYS A 128 -4.09 8.39 10.60
N GLU A 129 -5.36 8.59 11.00
CA GLU A 129 -5.78 9.82 11.69
C GLU A 129 -5.59 9.70 13.22
N CYS A 130 -5.26 8.52 13.74
CA CYS A 130 -4.95 8.28 15.16
C CYS A 130 -3.52 8.76 15.50
N ILE A 131 -3.20 10.01 15.19
CA ILE A 131 -1.85 10.60 15.28
C ILE A 131 -1.23 10.56 16.70
N HIS A 132 -2.06 10.41 17.73
CA HIS A 132 -1.64 10.32 19.13
C HIS A 132 -1.42 8.87 19.61
N LEU A 133 -1.63 7.87 18.75
CA LEU A 133 -1.53 6.47 19.11
C LEU A 133 -0.10 6.14 19.51
N ALA A 134 0.08 5.71 20.76
CA ALA A 134 1.37 5.36 21.33
C ALA A 134 1.54 3.85 21.53
N LEU A 135 0.43 3.14 21.78
CA LEU A 135 0.41 1.70 22.01
C LEU A 135 -0.71 1.06 21.19
N LEU A 136 -0.34 0.05 20.40
CA LEU A 136 -1.26 -0.80 19.66
C LEU A 136 -1.02 -2.27 20.05
N ASP A 137 -2.03 -2.89 20.65
CA ASP A 137 -2.01 -4.30 21.04
C ASP A 137 -3.09 -5.09 20.32
N VAL A 138 -2.67 -5.98 19.43
CA VAL A 138 -3.54 -6.85 18.63
C VAL A 138 -3.15 -8.32 18.79
N ARG A 139 -2.47 -8.65 19.90
CA ARG A 139 -2.02 -10.02 20.15
C ARG A 139 -3.16 -11.02 20.13
N ASP A 140 -2.88 -12.27 19.76
CA ASP A 140 -3.90 -13.34 19.72
C ASP A 140 -5.10 -12.96 18.84
N ASN A 141 -4.81 -12.74 17.56
CA ASN A 141 -5.80 -12.50 16.51
C ASN A 141 -5.43 -13.34 15.27
N CYS A 142 -6.11 -13.12 14.14
CA CYS A 142 -5.95 -13.89 12.91
C CYS A 142 -5.29 -13.06 11.78
N LEU A 143 -4.56 -11.99 12.08
CA LEU A 143 -4.00 -11.07 11.08
C LEU A 143 -3.00 -11.79 10.18
N THR A 144 -3.19 -11.76 8.86
CA THR A 144 -2.27 -12.36 7.88
C THR A 144 -1.23 -11.38 7.33
N GLU A 145 -1.57 -10.10 7.32
CA GLU A 145 -0.72 -9.00 6.82
C GLU A 145 -0.36 -8.06 7.97
N PHE A 146 0.76 -7.34 7.82
CA PHE A 146 1.13 -6.31 8.77
C PHE A 146 0.19 -5.11 8.61
N PRO A 147 -0.55 -4.70 9.66
CA PRO A 147 -1.44 -3.54 9.61
C PRO A 147 -0.76 -2.27 9.08
N ASP A 148 -1.52 -1.42 8.39
CA ASP A 148 -1.05 -0.15 7.81
C ASP A 148 -0.78 0.92 8.88
N VAL A 149 0.21 0.64 9.74
CA VAL A 149 0.66 1.49 10.86
C VAL A 149 2.12 1.91 10.70
N ALA A 150 2.83 1.38 9.71
CA ALA A 150 4.19 1.77 9.35
C ALA A 150 4.19 3.03 8.46
N GLN A 151 3.64 4.12 8.98
CA GLN A 151 3.44 5.41 8.30
C GLN A 151 4.04 6.56 9.13
N ASP A 152 4.33 7.68 8.46
CA ASP A 152 4.89 8.90 9.07
C ASP A 152 3.89 9.64 9.98
N SER A 153 2.59 9.49 9.71
CA SER A 153 1.48 10.05 10.50
C SER A 153 1.48 9.56 11.96
N LEU A 154 1.91 8.32 12.21
CA LEU A 154 1.92 7.68 13.53
C LEU A 154 3.25 7.91 14.28
N ALA A 155 3.70 9.16 14.31
CA ALA A 155 4.99 9.56 14.87
C ALA A 155 5.18 9.23 16.37
N LEU A 156 4.07 9.03 17.11
CA LEU A 156 4.09 8.73 18.55
C LEU A 156 4.01 7.23 18.86
N LEU A 157 3.79 6.37 17.86
CA LEU A 157 3.65 4.93 18.05
C LEU A 157 4.97 4.35 18.56
N ALA A 158 4.94 3.86 19.80
CA ALA A 158 6.12 3.39 20.53
C ALA A 158 6.09 1.88 20.76
N ASP A 159 4.92 1.32 21.05
CA ASP A 159 4.76 -0.08 21.41
C ASP A 159 3.79 -0.76 20.45
N ILE A 160 4.32 -1.67 19.63
CA ILE A 160 3.54 -2.49 18.69
C ILE A 160 3.58 -3.93 19.18
N LYS A 161 2.42 -4.47 19.57
CA LYS A 161 2.26 -5.83 20.10
C LYS A 161 1.36 -6.67 19.21
N PHE A 162 1.98 -7.39 18.28
CA PHE A 162 1.34 -8.16 17.21
C PHE A 162 1.58 -9.68 17.37
N ALA A 163 2.06 -10.13 18.53
CA ALA A 163 2.31 -11.54 18.80
C ALA A 163 1.07 -12.45 18.61
N ARG A 164 1.30 -13.72 18.26
CA ARG A 164 0.29 -14.77 18.03
C ARG A 164 -0.76 -14.33 17.02
N ASN A 165 -0.28 -14.03 15.81
CA ASN A 165 -1.06 -13.76 14.62
C ASN A 165 -0.50 -14.62 13.46
N ASN A 166 -0.95 -14.39 12.23
CA ASN A 166 -0.50 -15.10 11.03
C ASN A 166 0.34 -14.21 10.09
N ILE A 167 0.98 -13.16 10.62
CA ILE A 167 1.68 -12.15 9.81
C ILE A 167 2.89 -12.80 9.12
N SER A 168 2.99 -12.70 7.80
CA SER A 168 4.07 -13.31 7.02
C SER A 168 5.29 -12.43 6.82
N GLU A 169 5.14 -11.11 6.91
CA GLU A 169 6.18 -10.15 6.54
C GLU A 169 6.16 -8.89 7.42
N ILE A 170 7.33 -8.26 7.54
CA ILE A 170 7.50 -6.95 8.18
C ILE A 170 7.76 -5.94 7.05
N PRO A 171 6.96 -4.86 6.93
CA PRO A 171 7.14 -3.91 5.84
C PRO A 171 8.45 -3.13 6.03
N VAL A 172 9.14 -2.86 4.92
CA VAL A 172 10.37 -2.05 4.92
C VAL A 172 10.11 -0.65 5.49
N SER A 173 8.91 -0.09 5.28
CA SER A 173 8.50 1.23 5.79
C SER A 173 8.47 1.35 7.31
N ILE A 174 8.63 0.25 8.07
CA ILE A 174 8.66 0.30 9.54
C ILE A 174 9.74 1.25 10.09
N HIS A 175 10.81 1.47 9.33
CA HIS A 175 11.89 2.41 9.65
C HIS A 175 11.43 3.87 9.84
N VAL A 176 10.26 4.22 9.29
CA VAL A 176 9.70 5.57 9.33
C VAL A 176 9.23 5.94 10.74
N LEU A 177 8.93 4.96 11.61
CA LEU A 177 8.41 5.20 12.96
C LEU A 177 9.48 5.76 13.91
N PRO A 178 9.46 7.06 14.25
CA PRO A 178 10.56 7.72 14.97
C PRO A 178 10.51 7.47 16.49
N SER A 179 9.40 6.90 16.99
CA SER A 179 9.16 6.65 18.40
C SER A 179 9.11 5.18 18.77
N LEU A 180 9.23 4.26 17.80
CA LEU A 180 9.14 2.82 18.02
C LEU A 180 10.22 2.35 19.00
N LYS A 181 9.80 1.74 20.11
CA LYS A 181 10.65 1.21 21.19
C LYS A 181 10.55 -0.30 21.28
N LEU A 182 9.35 -0.84 21.14
CA LEU A 182 9.05 -2.25 21.26
C LEU A 182 8.26 -2.71 20.04
N LEU A 183 8.78 -3.75 19.38
CA LEU A 183 8.10 -4.48 18.32
C LEU A 183 8.02 -5.95 18.72
N ASP A 184 6.83 -6.39 19.10
CA ASP A 184 6.55 -7.77 19.49
C ASP A 184 5.77 -8.49 18.40
N LEU A 185 6.44 -9.43 17.74
CA LEU A 185 5.94 -10.22 16.62
C LEU A 185 6.05 -11.73 16.90
N GLU A 186 6.13 -12.12 18.17
CA GLU A 186 6.23 -13.54 18.56
C GLU A 186 5.11 -14.39 17.96
N GLY A 187 5.40 -15.62 17.53
CA GLY A 187 4.38 -16.57 17.08
C GLY A 187 3.62 -16.12 15.84
N ASN A 188 4.33 -15.57 14.85
CA ASN A 188 3.82 -15.22 13.53
C ASN A 188 4.45 -16.14 12.44
N ASN A 189 4.21 -15.85 11.17
CA ASN A 189 4.76 -16.60 10.03
C ASN A 189 5.91 -15.87 9.33
N ILE A 190 6.70 -15.09 10.08
CA ILE A 190 7.77 -14.24 9.53
C ILE A 190 8.97 -15.09 9.13
N LYS A 191 9.36 -14.99 7.85
CA LYS A 191 10.52 -15.72 7.29
C LYS A 191 11.78 -14.86 7.22
N VAL A 192 11.63 -13.58 6.90
CA VAL A 192 12.74 -12.64 6.69
C VAL A 192 12.47 -11.38 7.49
N VAL A 193 13.52 -10.79 8.06
CA VAL A 193 13.47 -9.52 8.78
C VAL A 193 14.24 -8.48 7.97
N PRO A 194 13.63 -7.34 7.60
CA PRO A 194 14.30 -6.29 6.86
C PRO A 194 15.39 -5.62 7.72
N GLY A 195 16.56 -5.39 7.15
CA GLY A 195 17.67 -4.70 7.82
C GLY A 195 17.34 -3.23 8.14
N ASP A 196 16.39 -2.63 7.43
CA ASP A 196 15.90 -1.26 7.63
C ASP A 196 15.21 -1.07 9.00
N LEU A 197 14.79 -2.17 9.64
CA LEU A 197 14.26 -2.15 11.00
C LEU A 197 15.25 -1.55 12.01
N ILE A 198 16.56 -1.61 11.72
CA ILE A 198 17.59 -1.03 12.59
C ILE A 198 17.62 0.51 12.55
N ASP A 199 17.00 1.13 11.54
CA ASP A 199 16.96 2.57 11.38
C ASP A 199 15.87 3.21 12.26
N CYS A 200 15.02 2.39 12.90
CA CYS A 200 14.23 2.78 14.06
C CYS A 200 15.16 3.11 15.24
N VAL A 201 15.63 4.35 15.32
CA VAL A 201 16.66 4.81 16.28
C VAL A 201 16.32 4.56 17.76
N LYS A 202 15.03 4.45 18.11
CA LYS A 202 14.57 4.21 19.49
C LYS A 202 14.22 2.75 19.77
N LEU A 203 14.33 1.85 18.79
CA LEU A 203 13.97 0.45 18.95
C LEU A 203 14.92 -0.22 19.94
N LYS A 204 14.37 -0.69 21.05
CA LYS A 204 15.10 -1.35 22.15
C LYS A 204 14.81 -2.83 22.21
N GLU A 205 13.60 -3.22 21.81
CA GLU A 205 13.11 -4.58 21.95
C GLU A 205 12.44 -5.05 20.66
N LEU A 206 12.90 -6.19 20.17
CA LEU A 206 12.37 -6.89 19.01
C LEU A 206 12.15 -8.34 19.41
N ASN A 207 10.89 -8.75 19.58
CA ASN A 207 10.53 -10.13 19.87
C ASN A 207 10.06 -10.82 18.59
N LEU A 208 10.80 -11.86 18.18
CA LEU A 208 10.54 -12.65 16.98
C LEU A 208 10.41 -14.15 17.31
N LYS A 209 10.28 -14.51 18.59
CA LYS A 209 10.23 -15.91 19.04
C LYS A 209 9.09 -16.66 18.34
N GLY A 210 9.28 -17.93 18.01
CA GLY A 210 8.22 -18.75 17.39
C GLY A 210 7.89 -18.40 15.93
N ASN A 211 8.77 -17.67 15.22
CA ASN A 211 8.63 -17.43 13.78
C ASN A 211 9.50 -18.39 12.95
N PRO A 212 9.05 -18.82 11.76
CA PRO A 212 9.79 -19.68 10.85
C PRO A 212 10.86 -18.91 10.05
N LEU A 213 11.78 -18.24 10.75
CA LEU A 213 12.87 -17.46 10.12
C LEU A 213 13.75 -18.36 9.23
N SER A 214 13.99 -17.92 7.99
CA SER A 214 14.78 -18.63 6.97
C SER A 214 16.24 -18.80 7.38
N ASP A 215 16.81 -17.80 8.06
CA ASP A 215 18.14 -17.91 8.65
C ASP A 215 18.10 -18.75 9.92
N ARG A 216 18.55 -20.01 9.80
CA ARG A 216 18.59 -20.97 10.91
C ARG A 216 19.44 -20.50 12.09
N ARG A 217 20.50 -19.71 11.88
CA ARG A 217 21.33 -19.17 12.97
C ARG A 217 20.57 -18.08 13.70
N PHE A 218 19.96 -17.17 12.95
CA PHE A 218 19.14 -16.11 13.52
C PHE A 218 17.96 -16.67 14.31
N ARG A 219 17.28 -17.67 13.73
CA ARG A 219 16.18 -18.40 14.39
C ARG A 219 16.60 -18.98 15.73
N LYS A 220 17.73 -19.69 15.78
CA LYS A 220 18.25 -20.26 17.04
C LYS A 220 18.63 -19.20 18.07
N LEU A 221 19.14 -18.05 17.62
CA LEU A 221 19.45 -16.93 18.50
C LEU A 221 18.17 -16.38 19.14
N VAL A 222 17.14 -16.12 18.33
CA VAL A 222 15.85 -15.59 18.77
C VAL A 222 15.08 -16.58 19.65
N GLU A 223 15.15 -17.88 19.38
CA GLU A 223 14.49 -18.93 20.18
C GLU A 223 15.17 -19.17 21.55
N SER A 224 16.37 -18.62 21.77
CA SER A 224 17.10 -18.83 23.03
C SER A 224 16.53 -17.97 24.17
N ASP A 225 16.10 -18.61 25.26
CA ASP A 225 15.59 -17.91 26.46
C ASP A 225 16.65 -17.05 27.19
N ARG A 226 17.92 -17.11 26.77
CA ARG A 226 19.02 -16.27 27.28
C ARG A 226 19.40 -15.13 26.34
N CYS A 227 18.71 -14.98 25.21
CA CYS A 227 19.02 -13.94 24.24
C CYS A 227 18.65 -12.55 24.79
N LEU A 228 19.60 -11.62 24.73
CA LEU A 228 19.33 -10.23 25.10
C LEU A 228 18.72 -9.50 23.89
N PRO A 229 17.74 -8.59 24.07
CA PRO A 229 17.14 -7.84 22.96
C PRO A 229 18.17 -7.15 22.05
N LYS A 230 19.26 -6.66 22.64
CA LYS A 230 20.38 -6.06 21.93
C LYS A 230 21.07 -7.03 20.95
N GLN A 231 21.19 -8.31 21.29
CA GLN A 231 21.81 -9.31 20.41
C GLN A 231 20.97 -9.56 19.16
N VAL A 232 19.65 -9.58 19.29
CA VAL A 232 18.74 -9.69 18.14
C VAL A 232 18.92 -8.50 17.22
N LEU A 233 18.92 -7.27 17.77
CA LEU A 233 19.14 -6.04 16.99
C LEU A 233 20.53 -5.99 16.36
N ASP A 234 21.58 -6.42 17.07
CA ASP A 234 22.94 -6.48 16.55
C ASP A 234 23.06 -7.51 15.41
N TYR A 235 22.36 -8.64 15.50
CA TYR A 235 22.30 -9.62 14.41
C TYR A 235 21.62 -9.03 13.17
N VAL A 236 20.47 -8.37 13.34
CA VAL A 236 19.76 -7.68 12.24
C VAL A 236 20.69 -6.65 11.58
N ARG A 237 21.42 -5.86 12.38
CA ARG A 237 22.37 -4.86 11.88
C ARG A 237 23.50 -5.46 11.02
N GLN A 238 23.97 -6.65 11.36
CA GLN A 238 25.15 -7.26 10.74
C GLN A 238 24.80 -8.19 9.57
N HIS A 239 23.62 -8.80 9.57
CA HIS A 239 23.31 -9.94 8.71
C HIS A 239 22.00 -9.84 7.94
N CYS A 240 21.07 -8.97 8.34
CA CYS A 240 19.84 -8.76 7.57
C CYS A 240 20.08 -7.74 6.44
N PRO A 241 19.58 -8.00 5.22
CA PRO A 241 19.74 -7.09 4.10
C PRO A 241 18.97 -5.80 4.36
N LYS A 242 19.65 -4.65 4.26
CA LYS A 242 19.01 -3.34 4.17
C LYS A 242 18.57 -3.11 2.73
N VAL A 243 17.36 -2.63 2.54
CA VAL A 243 16.84 -2.23 1.22
C VAL A 243 17.24 -0.78 0.88
N HIS A 244 17.96 -0.07 1.79
CA HIS A 244 18.29 1.35 1.67
C HIS A 244 18.74 1.86 0.30
N VAL A 245 17.90 2.74 -0.23
CA VAL A 245 18.22 3.91 -1.05
C VAL A 245 19.28 4.75 -0.32
N GLN A 246 20.54 4.70 -0.75
CA GLN A 246 21.53 5.72 -0.39
C GLN A 246 22.27 6.24 -1.62
N GLU A 247 22.06 7.53 -1.85
CA GLU A 247 22.89 8.42 -2.64
C GLU A 247 24.35 8.34 -2.18
N GLY A 248 25.26 8.31 -3.15
CA GLY A 248 26.66 7.99 -2.91
C GLY A 248 27.45 9.05 -2.13
N LYS A 249 28.50 8.58 -1.46
CA LYS A 249 29.81 9.24 -1.38
C LYS A 249 30.91 8.24 -1.01
N GLY A 250 31.79 7.97 -1.97
CA GLY A 250 33.25 8.00 -1.81
C GLY A 250 33.96 6.92 -0.97
N GLY A 251 34.56 5.96 -1.67
CA GLY A 251 36.00 5.70 -1.61
C GLY A 251 36.54 4.76 -0.52
N GLY A 252 37.13 3.63 -0.92
CA GLY A 252 37.95 2.82 -0.01
C GLY A 252 38.42 1.48 -0.56
N LYS A 253 39.62 1.46 -1.14
CA LYS A 253 40.39 0.34 -1.71
C LYS A 253 40.34 -1.01 -0.96
N GLY A 254 39.90 -2.04 -1.69
CA GLY A 254 40.64 -3.27 -2.01
C GLY A 254 41.15 -4.21 -0.91
N LYS A 255 40.74 -5.49 -0.99
CA LYS A 255 41.69 -6.61 -1.06
C LYS A 255 41.08 -7.87 -1.68
N LYS A 256 41.77 -8.38 -2.69
CA LYS A 256 41.57 -9.70 -3.32
C LYS A 256 41.72 -10.81 -2.28
N GLY A 257 40.81 -11.79 -2.31
CA GLY A 257 40.96 -13.11 -1.72
C GLY A 257 40.51 -14.16 -2.75
N LYS A 258 41.46 -14.97 -3.22
CA LYS A 258 41.29 -16.06 -4.19
C LYS A 258 40.45 -17.21 -3.60
N GLY A 259 39.60 -17.79 -4.44
CA GLY A 259 39.59 -19.23 -4.75
C GLY A 259 38.98 -20.18 -3.72
N GLY A 260 37.89 -20.82 -4.11
CA GLY A 260 37.37 -22.02 -3.46
C GLY A 260 36.13 -22.57 -4.16
N LYS A 261 36.34 -23.31 -5.26
CA LYS A 261 35.31 -24.17 -5.87
C LYS A 261 34.81 -25.16 -4.81
N GLY A 262 33.53 -25.06 -4.45
CA GLY A 262 32.78 -26.10 -3.78
C GLY A 262 31.41 -26.19 -4.43
N LYS A 263 31.26 -27.12 -5.39
CA LYS A 263 29.95 -27.52 -5.92
C LYS A 263 29.15 -28.09 -4.75
N ASN A 264 28.16 -27.36 -4.25
CA ASN A 264 27.14 -27.92 -3.37
C ASN A 264 25.92 -28.29 -4.22
N LYS A 265 25.66 -29.60 -4.24
CA LYS A 265 24.60 -30.33 -4.96
C LYS A 265 23.19 -30.11 -4.36
N ASP A 266 22.92 -28.94 -3.78
CA ASP A 266 21.62 -28.59 -3.20
C ASP A 266 20.91 -27.48 -4.01
N GLN A 267 21.35 -27.26 -5.26
CA GLN A 267 20.80 -26.25 -6.17
C GLN A 267 19.88 -26.84 -7.26
N ASP A 268 19.82 -28.18 -7.38
CA ASP A 268 19.13 -28.87 -8.48
C ASP A 268 17.72 -29.40 -8.11
N GLN A 269 17.11 -28.98 -6.99
CA GLN A 269 15.76 -29.44 -6.59
C GLN A 269 14.76 -28.34 -6.20
N MET A 270 15.06 -27.06 -6.52
CA MET A 270 14.09 -25.95 -6.40
C MET A 270 13.80 -25.23 -7.73
N ASP A 271 14.18 -25.84 -8.86
CA ASP A 271 13.92 -25.32 -10.21
C ASP A 271 12.58 -25.78 -10.81
N GLU A 272 11.74 -26.47 -10.04
CA GLU A 272 10.41 -26.90 -10.50
C GLU A 272 9.39 -25.75 -10.42
N MET A 273 9.23 -25.10 -11.59
CA MET A 273 8.12 -24.22 -12.00
C MET A 273 8.15 -22.74 -11.56
N CYS A 274 9.21 -21.99 -11.89
CA CYS A 274 9.19 -20.51 -11.84
C CYS A 274 9.15 -19.89 -13.24
N ASN A 275 8.26 -18.91 -13.48
CA ASN A 275 8.27 -18.07 -14.69
C ASN A 275 9.52 -17.19 -14.70
N GLU A 276 9.98 -16.77 -15.87
CA GLU A 276 11.19 -15.94 -15.99
C GLU A 276 10.89 -14.57 -16.55
N LEU A 277 11.55 -13.56 -16.00
CA LEU A 277 11.48 -12.19 -16.47
C LEU A 277 12.89 -11.71 -16.78
N HIS A 278 13.16 -11.45 -18.06
CA HIS A 278 14.47 -11.07 -18.56
C HIS A 278 14.49 -9.57 -18.81
N VAL A 279 15.38 -8.86 -18.12
CA VAL A 279 15.56 -7.42 -18.27
C VAL A 279 16.71 -7.15 -19.22
N LEU A 280 16.44 -6.47 -20.33
CA LEU A 280 17.42 -6.00 -21.29
C LEU A 280 17.95 -4.62 -20.89
N SER A 281 19.25 -4.43 -21.08
CA SER A 281 19.88 -3.12 -20.92
C SER A 281 19.40 -2.12 -21.97
N LEU A 282 19.69 -0.85 -21.72
CA LEU A 282 19.49 0.23 -22.69
C LEU A 282 20.16 -0.13 -24.04
N THR A 283 19.44 0.08 -25.14
CA THR A 283 19.99 0.03 -26.50
C THR A 283 19.91 1.42 -27.14
N GLU A 284 20.68 1.67 -28.20
CA GLU A 284 20.58 2.94 -28.96
C GLU A 284 19.16 3.20 -29.50
N GLU A 285 18.39 2.14 -29.73
CA GLU A 285 17.01 2.19 -30.19
C GLU A 285 15.99 2.52 -29.09
N THR A 286 16.42 2.58 -27.81
CA THR A 286 15.52 2.89 -26.69
C THR A 286 15.28 4.39 -26.62
N PRO A 287 14.06 4.90 -26.88
CA PRO A 287 13.80 6.33 -26.80
C PRO A 287 13.92 6.80 -25.34
N PRO A 288 14.82 7.75 -25.01
CA PRO A 288 14.81 8.37 -23.70
C PRO A 288 13.59 9.28 -23.56
N ILE A 289 13.24 9.56 -22.31
CA ILE A 289 12.24 10.56 -21.98
C ILE A 289 12.93 11.72 -21.26
N ARG A 290 12.80 12.92 -21.81
CA ARG A 290 13.29 14.15 -21.17
C ARG A 290 12.18 14.83 -20.43
N VAL A 291 12.39 15.13 -19.15
CA VAL A 291 11.40 15.74 -18.27
C VAL A 291 11.67 17.23 -18.13
N ASP A 292 10.70 18.02 -18.57
CA ASP A 292 10.68 19.48 -18.45
C ASP A 292 10.31 19.88 -17.01
N PRO A 293 11.03 20.83 -16.36
CA PRO A 293 10.78 21.23 -14.98
C PRO A 293 9.34 21.67 -14.71
N VAL A 294 8.63 22.19 -15.72
CA VAL A 294 7.24 22.65 -15.61
C VAL A 294 6.27 21.57 -15.11
N VAL A 295 6.57 20.28 -15.33
CA VAL A 295 5.69 19.19 -14.88
C VAL A 295 5.69 19.04 -13.35
N LYS A 296 6.69 19.61 -12.67
CA LYS A 296 6.90 19.42 -11.22
C LYS A 296 5.68 19.82 -10.40
N ASP A 297 4.98 20.87 -10.81
CA ASP A 297 3.89 21.47 -10.05
C ASP A 297 2.52 20.84 -10.33
N VAL A 298 2.44 19.93 -11.32
CA VAL A 298 1.16 19.30 -11.74
C VAL A 298 1.21 17.79 -11.62
N ARG A 299 2.26 17.15 -12.15
CA ARG A 299 2.43 15.69 -12.16
C ARG A 299 3.92 15.31 -12.28
N PRO A 300 4.69 15.42 -11.19
CA PRO A 300 6.16 15.38 -11.22
C PRO A 300 6.80 14.03 -11.58
N TYR A 301 6.10 12.91 -11.39
CA TYR A 301 6.71 11.58 -11.42
C TYR A 301 6.31 10.80 -12.67
N ILE A 302 7.32 10.24 -13.35
CA ILE A 302 7.15 9.34 -14.48
C ILE A 302 8.18 8.20 -14.38
N ALA A 303 7.74 6.98 -14.66
CA ALA A 303 8.60 5.82 -14.85
C ALA A 303 8.07 5.02 -16.06
N CYS A 304 8.98 4.40 -16.81
CA CYS A 304 8.66 3.74 -18.07
C CYS A 304 9.48 2.48 -18.25
N CYS A 305 8.95 1.55 -19.04
CA CYS A 305 9.66 0.38 -19.55
C CYS A 305 9.11 -0.01 -20.92
N ILE A 306 9.84 -0.85 -21.65
CA ILE A 306 9.35 -1.46 -22.89
C ILE A 306 9.12 -2.94 -22.64
N LEU A 307 7.91 -3.41 -22.92
CA LEU A 307 7.60 -4.82 -22.96
C LEU A 307 7.82 -5.34 -24.38
N ARG A 308 8.66 -6.36 -24.54
CA ARG A 308 9.04 -6.90 -25.85
C ARG A 308 8.31 -8.19 -26.17
N LYS A 309 7.97 -8.38 -27.45
CA LYS A 309 7.39 -9.61 -28.01
C LYS A 309 6.13 -10.11 -27.29
N ILE A 310 5.20 -9.21 -26.95
CA ILE A 310 3.89 -9.58 -26.41
C ILE A 310 3.02 -10.21 -27.51
N ASP A 311 2.16 -11.17 -27.14
CA ASP A 311 1.14 -11.73 -28.02
C ASP A 311 -0.23 -11.13 -27.67
N LEU A 312 -0.67 -10.19 -28.49
CA LEU A 312 -1.95 -9.52 -28.34
C LEU A 312 -3.02 -10.07 -29.28
N ASN A 313 -2.85 -11.23 -29.90
CA ASN A 313 -3.86 -11.75 -30.82
C ASN A 313 -5.14 -12.21 -30.10
N GLY A 314 -6.30 -11.91 -30.66
CA GLY A 314 -7.60 -12.44 -30.22
C GLY A 314 -7.97 -12.09 -28.77
N GLU A 315 -8.16 -13.11 -27.91
CA GLU A 315 -8.60 -12.91 -26.53
C GLU A 315 -7.55 -12.22 -25.65
N ASN A 316 -6.27 -12.34 -26.00
CA ASN A 316 -5.18 -11.76 -25.23
C ASN A 316 -5.20 -10.23 -25.27
N PHE A 317 -5.63 -9.62 -26.39
CA PHE A 317 -5.85 -8.17 -26.46
C PHE A 317 -6.85 -7.70 -25.39
N LYS A 318 -8.00 -8.38 -25.31
CA LYS A 318 -9.06 -8.03 -24.36
C LYS A 318 -8.59 -8.21 -22.91
N LYS A 319 -7.85 -9.28 -22.63
CA LYS A 319 -7.22 -9.50 -21.31
C LYS A 319 -6.26 -8.38 -20.97
N PHE A 320 -5.37 -8.00 -21.89
CA PHE A 320 -4.41 -6.93 -21.68
C PHE A 320 -5.08 -5.59 -21.33
N ILE A 321 -6.12 -5.20 -22.08
CA ILE A 321 -6.89 -3.98 -21.78
C ILE A 321 -7.67 -4.09 -20.45
N SER A 322 -8.20 -5.28 -20.12
CA SER A 322 -8.89 -5.53 -18.85
C SER A 322 -7.98 -5.41 -17.64
N LEU A 323 -6.73 -5.90 -17.73
CA LEU A 323 -5.72 -5.75 -16.67
C LEU A 323 -5.44 -4.28 -16.37
N GLN A 324 -5.24 -3.46 -17.41
CA GLN A 324 -5.03 -2.03 -17.24
C GLN A 324 -6.23 -1.36 -16.54
N THR A 325 -7.45 -1.72 -16.96
CA THR A 325 -8.68 -1.18 -16.36
C THR A 325 -8.79 -1.55 -14.88
N LYS A 326 -8.51 -2.81 -14.52
CA LYS A 326 -8.52 -3.29 -13.13
C LYS A 326 -7.50 -2.55 -12.26
N LEU A 327 -6.28 -2.34 -12.76
CA LEU A 327 -5.23 -1.62 -12.04
C LEU A 327 -5.54 -0.11 -11.93
N HIS A 328 -6.15 0.48 -12.95
CA HIS A 328 -6.66 1.84 -12.88
C HIS A 328 -7.70 2.01 -11.76
N GLU A 329 -8.58 1.04 -11.55
CA GLU A 329 -9.60 1.08 -10.50
C GLU A 329 -9.05 0.83 -9.10
N GLY A 330 -8.09 -0.09 -8.95
CA GLY A 330 -7.46 -0.46 -7.69
C GLY A 330 -6.25 0.42 -7.34
N ILE A 331 -5.05 -0.09 -7.61
CA ILE A 331 -3.76 0.50 -7.20
C ILE A 331 -3.56 1.96 -7.66
N CYS A 332 -4.17 2.37 -8.77
CA CYS A 332 -4.10 3.74 -9.29
C CYS A 332 -5.14 4.70 -8.70
N GLU A 333 -6.01 4.22 -7.80
CA GLU A 333 -7.10 5.00 -7.17
C GLU A 333 -8.01 5.69 -8.20
N LYS A 334 -8.49 4.95 -9.21
CA LYS A 334 -9.33 5.49 -10.30
C LYS A 334 -8.64 6.64 -11.02
N ARG A 335 -7.35 6.43 -11.32
CA ARG A 335 -6.40 7.37 -11.97
C ARG A 335 -6.01 8.60 -11.16
N LEU A 336 -6.49 8.73 -9.91
CA LEU A 336 -6.17 9.89 -9.06
C LEU A 336 -4.72 9.85 -8.56
N ALA A 337 -4.22 8.66 -8.21
CA ALA A 337 -2.86 8.50 -7.69
C ALA A 337 -1.83 8.28 -8.79
N ALA A 338 -2.13 7.42 -9.77
CA ALA A 338 -1.24 7.07 -10.87
C ALA A 338 -2.03 6.82 -12.17
N THR A 339 -1.38 6.89 -13.32
CA THR A 339 -2.02 6.60 -14.60
C THR A 339 -1.10 5.77 -15.46
N ILE A 340 -1.55 4.57 -15.82
CA ILE A 340 -0.92 3.70 -16.80
C ILE A 340 -1.34 4.16 -18.19
N ALA A 341 -0.38 4.31 -19.09
CA ALA A 341 -0.59 4.50 -20.51
C ALA A 341 0.32 3.54 -21.28
N THR A 342 -0.24 2.90 -22.30
CA THR A 342 0.46 1.90 -23.12
C THR A 342 0.39 2.29 -24.59
N HIS A 343 1.50 2.15 -25.29
CA HIS A 343 1.70 2.65 -26.65
C HIS A 343 2.37 1.59 -27.51
N ASP A 344 2.01 1.55 -28.79
CA ASP A 344 2.73 0.76 -29.79
C ASP A 344 4.11 1.39 -30.04
N LEU A 345 5.17 0.68 -29.67
CA LEU A 345 6.54 1.19 -29.76
C LEU A 345 6.93 1.54 -31.20
N ALA A 346 6.46 0.77 -32.19
CA ALA A 346 6.79 1.00 -33.60
C ALA A 346 6.25 2.33 -34.13
N LYS A 347 5.24 2.90 -33.44
CA LYS A 347 4.62 4.19 -33.80
C LYS A 347 5.23 5.37 -33.03
N ILE A 348 6.06 5.12 -32.03
CA ILE A 348 6.73 6.17 -31.25
C ILE A 348 7.97 6.69 -31.99
N LYS A 349 8.13 8.01 -32.00
CA LYS A 349 9.32 8.68 -32.52
C LYS A 349 10.11 9.32 -31.38
N GLY A 350 11.20 8.68 -30.97
CA GLY A 350 12.08 9.20 -29.92
C GLY A 350 12.96 10.38 -30.36
N PRO A 351 13.58 11.10 -29.41
CA PRO A 351 13.34 11.05 -27.96
C PRO A 351 11.96 11.64 -27.59
N LEU A 352 11.38 11.17 -26.49
CA LEU A 352 10.12 11.69 -25.97
C LEU A 352 10.38 12.86 -25.02
N LYS A 353 9.47 13.83 -24.98
CA LYS A 353 9.48 14.94 -24.03
C LYS A 353 8.25 14.86 -23.13
N TYR A 354 8.46 14.77 -21.82
CA TYR A 354 7.41 14.93 -20.81
C TYR A 354 7.38 16.38 -20.34
N THR A 355 6.34 17.12 -20.70
CA THR A 355 6.20 18.56 -20.44
C THR A 355 4.77 18.90 -19.98
N ALA A 356 4.51 20.17 -19.66
CA ALA A 356 3.17 20.67 -19.39
C ALA A 356 2.96 22.02 -20.08
N ARG A 357 1.82 22.17 -20.76
CA ARG A 357 1.48 23.37 -21.55
C ARG A 357 0.06 23.85 -21.28
N ASP A 358 -0.30 25.02 -21.81
CA ASP A 358 -1.68 25.49 -21.75
C ASP A 358 -2.59 24.47 -22.48
N PRO A 359 -3.69 23.99 -21.86
CA PRO A 359 -4.55 22.99 -22.47
C PRO A 359 -5.25 23.43 -23.76
N LYS A 360 -5.23 24.72 -24.10
CA LYS A 360 -5.71 25.25 -25.38
C LYS A 360 -4.69 25.06 -26.52
N GLU A 361 -3.41 24.90 -26.19
CA GLU A 361 -2.31 24.74 -27.14
C GLU A 361 -1.92 23.28 -27.38
N ILE A 362 -2.32 22.38 -26.47
CA ILE A 362 -2.09 20.95 -26.61
C ILE A 362 -3.11 20.38 -27.59
N LEU A 363 -2.66 20.05 -28.80
CA LEU A 363 -3.44 19.32 -29.80
C LEU A 363 -3.21 17.82 -29.63
N ILE A 364 -4.30 17.06 -29.53
CA ILE A 364 -4.26 15.61 -29.43
C ILE A 364 -5.31 15.01 -30.35
N HIS A 365 -4.98 13.87 -30.97
CA HIS A 365 -5.94 13.00 -31.64
C HIS A 365 -6.32 11.88 -30.66
N PRO A 366 -7.37 12.02 -29.84
CA PRO A 366 -7.61 11.09 -28.74
C PRO A 366 -8.16 9.76 -29.23
N LEU A 367 -7.82 8.69 -28.51
CA LEU A 367 -8.32 7.34 -28.79
C LEU A 367 -9.85 7.34 -29.00
N ILE A 368 -10.30 6.63 -30.05
CA ILE A 368 -11.72 6.41 -30.38
C ILE A 368 -12.44 7.65 -30.96
N ARG A 369 -11.88 8.87 -30.87
CA ARG A 369 -12.49 10.07 -31.50
C ARG A 369 -11.70 10.48 -32.73
N GLY A 370 -12.33 10.41 -33.91
CA GLY A 370 -11.64 10.56 -35.19
C GLY A 370 -11.21 11.98 -35.60
N LYS A 371 -11.14 12.95 -34.69
CA LYS A 371 -10.67 14.31 -35.00
C LYS A 371 -9.67 14.79 -33.96
N GLU A 372 -8.64 15.48 -34.44
CA GLU A 372 -7.72 16.23 -33.60
C GLU A 372 -8.47 17.39 -32.92
N VAL A 373 -8.25 17.52 -31.62
CA VAL A 373 -8.90 18.51 -30.76
C VAL A 373 -7.89 19.04 -29.75
N THR A 374 -8.17 20.22 -29.19
CA THR A 374 -7.38 20.70 -28.05
C THR A 374 -7.69 19.89 -26.81
N ALA A 375 -6.71 19.75 -25.92
CA ALA A 375 -6.89 19.07 -24.64
C ALA A 375 -8.05 19.68 -23.83
N LYS A 376 -8.20 21.02 -23.87
CA LYS A 376 -9.32 21.70 -23.20
C LYS A 376 -10.67 21.32 -23.79
N ALA A 377 -10.81 21.29 -25.12
CA ALA A 377 -12.06 20.92 -25.78
C ALA A 377 -12.42 19.44 -25.53
N LEU A 378 -11.41 18.56 -25.55
CA LEU A 378 -11.58 17.14 -25.22
C LEU A 378 -12.10 16.94 -23.79
N HIS A 379 -11.50 17.62 -22.82
CA HIS A 379 -11.91 17.53 -21.43
C HIS A 379 -13.34 18.01 -21.20
N GLN A 380 -13.73 19.14 -21.82
CA GLN A 380 -15.11 19.63 -21.77
C GLN A 380 -16.11 18.61 -22.35
N ALA A 381 -15.77 17.97 -23.46
CA ALA A 381 -16.61 16.92 -24.06
C ALA A 381 -16.75 15.70 -23.13
N LEU A 382 -15.65 15.25 -22.53
CA LEU A 382 -15.64 14.12 -21.58
C LEU A 382 -16.44 14.43 -20.31
N GLN A 383 -16.35 15.66 -19.79
CA GLN A 383 -17.17 16.09 -18.65
C GLN A 383 -18.65 16.10 -18.99
N HIS A 384 -19.00 16.64 -20.15
CA HIS A 384 -20.39 16.64 -20.61
C HIS A 384 -20.94 15.21 -20.72
N GLU A 385 -20.17 14.28 -21.29
CA GLU A 385 -20.55 12.86 -21.37
C GLU A 385 -20.71 12.22 -19.99
N ALA A 386 -19.79 12.48 -19.07
CA ALA A 386 -19.87 11.99 -17.69
C ALA A 386 -21.11 12.52 -16.95
N GLU A 387 -21.48 13.79 -17.17
CA GLU A 387 -22.71 14.38 -16.63
C GLU A 387 -23.97 13.77 -17.24
N VAL A 388 -24.00 13.55 -18.56
CA VAL A 388 -25.11 12.90 -19.25
C VAL A 388 -25.30 11.49 -18.72
N GLN A 389 -24.22 10.71 -18.57
CA GLN A 389 -24.28 9.38 -17.97
C GLN A 389 -24.76 9.42 -16.51
N ARG A 390 -24.28 10.38 -15.70
CA ARG A 390 -24.75 10.57 -14.32
C ARG A 390 -26.27 10.78 -14.27
N LYS A 391 -26.79 11.64 -15.15
CA LYS A 391 -28.22 11.95 -15.27
C LYS A 391 -29.01 10.71 -15.72
N GLN A 392 -28.53 9.98 -16.73
CA GLN A 392 -29.16 8.75 -17.20
C GLN A 392 -29.22 7.65 -16.12
N MET A 393 -28.14 7.49 -15.34
CA MET A 393 -28.07 6.51 -14.25
C MET A 393 -28.75 6.98 -12.95
N LYS A 394 -29.38 8.17 -12.93
CA LYS A 394 -30.03 8.78 -11.76
C LYS A 394 -29.16 8.81 -10.50
N LYS A 395 -27.84 9.01 -10.66
CA LYS A 395 -26.90 9.09 -9.53
C LYS A 395 -26.78 10.54 -9.03
N ASN A 396 -26.71 10.71 -7.71
CA ASN A 396 -26.54 12.03 -7.08
C ASN A 396 -25.14 12.62 -7.30
N SER A 397 -24.13 11.79 -7.52
CA SER A 397 -22.73 12.19 -7.73
C SER A 397 -22.14 11.55 -8.98
N ILE A 398 -21.16 12.22 -9.59
CA ILE A 398 -20.39 11.67 -10.71
C ILE A 398 -19.69 10.39 -10.23
N THR A 399 -19.70 9.36 -11.06
CA THR A 399 -19.07 8.08 -10.73
C THR A 399 -17.60 8.29 -10.37
N GLY A 400 -17.10 7.52 -9.39
CA GLY A 400 -15.71 7.63 -8.95
C GLY A 400 -14.69 7.51 -10.10
N ILE A 401 -15.07 6.85 -11.20
CA ILE A 401 -14.28 6.64 -12.40
C ILE A 401 -13.97 7.96 -13.12
N HIS A 402 -14.87 8.95 -13.12
CA HIS A 402 -14.64 10.23 -13.81
C HIS A 402 -13.99 11.31 -12.93
N LYS A 403 -13.67 10.99 -11.65
CA LYS A 403 -13.06 11.97 -10.73
C LYS A 403 -11.72 12.50 -11.21
N TYR A 404 -10.98 11.73 -12.01
CA TYR A 404 -9.71 12.19 -12.59
C TYR A 404 -9.89 13.37 -13.57
N LEU A 405 -11.09 13.58 -14.13
CA LEU A 405 -11.36 14.76 -14.97
C LEU A 405 -11.39 16.04 -14.13
N HIS A 406 -11.68 15.98 -12.83
CA HIS A 406 -11.71 17.17 -11.98
C HIS A 406 -10.33 17.56 -11.45
N ILE A 407 -9.39 16.61 -11.31
CA ILE A 407 -8.06 16.95 -10.78
C ILE A 407 -7.29 17.87 -11.72
N VAL A 408 -7.46 17.72 -13.04
CA VAL A 408 -6.80 18.56 -14.04
C VAL A 408 -7.34 19.98 -14.09
N GLU A 409 -8.55 20.24 -13.58
CA GLU A 409 -9.16 21.58 -13.57
C GLU A 409 -8.42 22.54 -12.64
N SER A 410 -7.79 22.00 -11.61
CA SER A 410 -6.98 22.77 -10.66
C SER A 410 -5.62 23.19 -11.25
N TRP A 411 -5.23 22.67 -12.41
CA TRP A 411 -3.93 22.90 -13.01
C TRP A 411 -3.98 24.01 -14.07
N ASN A 412 -3.06 24.97 -13.96
CA ASN A 412 -2.90 26.04 -14.95
C ASN A 412 -2.31 25.53 -16.28
N VAL A 413 -1.47 24.50 -16.21
CA VAL A 413 -0.85 23.82 -17.35
C VAL A 413 -1.09 22.32 -17.22
N TRP A 414 -1.25 21.61 -18.33
CA TRP A 414 -1.58 20.19 -18.31
C TRP A 414 -0.41 19.36 -18.81
N PRO A 415 -0.09 18.25 -18.13
CA PRO A 415 1.03 17.40 -18.52
C PRO A 415 0.69 16.67 -19.82
N CYS A 416 1.65 16.62 -20.73
CA CYS A 416 1.57 15.88 -21.98
C CYS A 416 2.93 15.28 -22.33
N ILE A 417 2.91 14.21 -23.11
CA ILE A 417 4.11 13.58 -23.65
C ILE A 417 4.09 13.76 -25.14
N GLU A 418 5.20 14.26 -25.67
CA GLU A 418 5.38 14.62 -27.07
C GLU A 418 6.50 13.79 -27.68
N ASP A 419 6.32 13.41 -28.94
CA ASP A 419 7.36 12.78 -29.74
C ASP A 419 8.36 13.81 -30.27
N SER A 420 9.42 13.35 -30.94
CA SER A 420 10.43 14.24 -31.52
C SER A 420 9.93 15.13 -32.66
N ALA A 421 8.72 14.87 -33.19
CA ALA A 421 8.04 15.71 -34.15
C ALA A 421 7.12 16.76 -33.48
N GLY A 422 7.04 16.80 -32.14
CA GLY A 422 6.15 17.67 -31.38
C GLY A 422 4.69 17.18 -31.36
N THR A 423 4.42 15.95 -31.78
CA THR A 423 3.09 15.36 -31.75
C THR A 423 2.81 14.81 -30.35
N VAL A 424 1.67 15.16 -29.78
CA VAL A 424 1.26 14.64 -28.46
C VAL A 424 0.88 13.16 -28.58
N VAL A 425 1.57 12.31 -27.83
CA VAL A 425 1.32 10.86 -27.78
C VAL A 425 0.49 10.45 -26.56
N SER A 426 0.54 11.25 -25.48
CA SER A 426 -0.18 10.99 -24.23
C SER A 426 -0.59 12.28 -23.54
N LEU A 427 -1.78 12.29 -22.94
CA LEU A 427 -2.32 13.38 -22.11
C LEU A 427 -2.73 12.82 -20.74
N PRO A 428 -1.79 12.56 -19.83
CA PRO A 428 -2.12 12.04 -18.50
C PRO A 428 -2.90 13.06 -17.65
N PRO A 429 -3.85 12.64 -16.80
CA PRO A 429 -4.40 11.29 -16.61
C PRO A 429 -5.56 10.94 -17.58
N ILE A 430 -5.78 11.74 -18.62
CA ILE A 430 -7.00 11.73 -19.44
C ILE A 430 -6.99 10.58 -20.45
N THR A 431 -6.09 10.62 -21.44
CA THR A 431 -6.10 9.66 -22.55
C THR A 431 -4.77 9.60 -23.30
N ASN A 432 -4.59 8.51 -24.05
CA ASN A 432 -3.53 8.39 -25.05
C ASN A 432 -4.04 8.89 -26.41
N ALA A 433 -3.09 9.16 -27.31
CA ALA A 433 -3.36 9.54 -28.69
C ALA A 433 -3.51 8.30 -29.61
N GLU A 434 -4.35 8.42 -30.64
CA GLU A 434 -4.65 7.37 -31.61
C GLU A 434 -3.42 7.00 -32.45
N ASN A 435 -2.48 7.94 -32.65
CA ASN A 435 -1.25 7.72 -33.41
C ASN A 435 -0.33 6.65 -32.81
N THR A 436 -0.42 6.37 -31.51
CA THR A 436 0.37 5.36 -30.80
C THR A 436 -0.49 4.21 -30.26
N LYS A 437 -1.70 4.06 -30.80
CA LYS A 437 -2.65 3.02 -30.39
C LYS A 437 -2.08 1.61 -30.60
N ILE A 438 -2.23 0.79 -29.57
CA ILE A 438 -1.96 -0.64 -29.61
C ILE A 438 -3.08 -1.36 -30.38
N THR A 439 -2.69 -2.28 -31.24
CA THR A 439 -3.58 -3.16 -32.00
C THR A 439 -3.23 -4.62 -31.72
N GLU A 440 -3.98 -5.57 -32.30
CA GLU A 440 -3.67 -7.00 -32.13
C GLU A 440 -2.31 -7.38 -32.75
N GLU A 441 -1.85 -6.59 -33.73
CA GLU A 441 -0.55 -6.76 -34.39
C GLU A 441 0.64 -6.16 -33.61
N THR A 442 0.37 -5.42 -32.53
CA THR A 442 1.44 -4.79 -31.74
C THR A 442 2.22 -5.85 -30.96
N THR A 443 3.53 -5.92 -31.20
CA THR A 443 4.44 -6.86 -30.54
C THR A 443 5.30 -6.24 -29.45
N ASP A 444 5.62 -4.95 -29.58
CA ASP A 444 6.43 -4.23 -28.61
C ASP A 444 5.64 -3.05 -28.05
N VAL A 445 5.49 -3.02 -26.73
CA VAL A 445 4.65 -2.04 -26.04
C VAL A 445 5.53 -1.15 -25.17
N PHE A 446 5.49 0.15 -25.45
CA PHE A 446 6.04 1.15 -24.56
C PHE A 446 5.02 1.46 -23.46
N ILE A 447 5.43 1.29 -22.21
CA ILE A 447 4.58 1.49 -21.03
C ILE A 447 5.11 2.69 -20.27
N GLU A 448 4.22 3.64 -19.99
CA GLU A 448 4.48 4.76 -19.11
C GLU A 448 3.52 4.75 -17.92
N VAL A 449 4.03 5.13 -16.76
CA VAL A 449 3.22 5.41 -15.59
C VAL A 449 3.59 6.77 -15.04
N THR A 450 2.59 7.65 -14.95
CA THR A 450 2.74 8.98 -14.36
C THR A 450 1.99 9.08 -13.03
N SER A 451 2.50 9.85 -12.07
CA SER A 451 1.88 10.05 -10.76
C SER A 451 2.03 11.48 -10.26
N SER A 452 1.00 11.94 -9.53
CA SER A 452 1.03 13.18 -8.74
C SER A 452 1.44 12.95 -7.28
N ARG A 453 1.70 11.69 -6.87
CA ARG A 453 1.97 11.31 -5.48
C ARG A 453 3.46 11.13 -5.21
N THR A 454 4.05 10.05 -5.72
CA THR A 454 5.45 9.69 -5.48
C THR A 454 6.01 8.89 -6.66
N LEU A 455 7.34 8.87 -6.80
CA LEU A 455 8.03 7.97 -7.74
C LEU A 455 7.88 6.49 -7.33
N GLY A 456 7.78 6.21 -6.03
CA GLY A 456 7.50 4.85 -5.55
C GLY A 456 6.19 4.32 -6.12
N LYS A 457 5.14 5.17 -6.15
CA LYS A 457 3.85 4.77 -6.69
C LYS A 457 3.87 4.45 -8.18
N THR A 458 4.69 5.15 -8.99
CA THR A 458 4.82 4.81 -10.41
C THR A 458 5.47 3.45 -10.62
N LYS A 459 6.48 3.12 -9.81
CA LYS A 459 7.20 1.84 -9.86
C LYS A 459 6.33 0.68 -9.38
N GLU A 460 5.64 0.86 -8.26
CA GLU A 460 4.68 -0.11 -7.71
C GLU A 460 3.60 -0.50 -8.74
N VAL A 461 3.07 0.48 -9.47
CA VAL A 461 2.07 0.25 -10.53
C VAL A 461 2.66 -0.47 -11.74
N LEU A 462 3.91 -0.15 -12.12
CA LEU A 462 4.61 -0.87 -13.19
C LEU A 462 4.89 -2.32 -12.81
N ASP A 463 5.41 -2.58 -11.60
CA ASP A 463 5.65 -3.92 -11.08
C ASP A 463 4.34 -4.75 -11.07
N ALA A 464 3.25 -4.17 -10.57
CA ALA A 464 1.94 -4.82 -10.54
C ALA A 464 1.39 -5.14 -11.94
N LEU A 465 1.58 -4.23 -12.91
CA LEU A 465 1.18 -4.45 -14.30
C LEU A 465 1.99 -5.58 -14.95
N LEU A 466 3.30 -5.55 -14.81
CA LEU A 466 4.20 -6.57 -15.39
C LEU A 466 3.94 -7.95 -14.78
N LEU A 467 3.73 -8.02 -13.46
CA LEU A 467 3.31 -9.24 -12.78
C LEU A 467 1.98 -9.79 -13.35
N ALA A 468 0.98 -8.93 -13.48
CA ALA A 468 -0.33 -9.33 -13.98
C ALA A 468 -0.27 -9.83 -15.43
N ILE A 469 0.55 -9.21 -16.28
CA ILE A 469 0.77 -9.67 -17.66
C ILE A 469 1.44 -11.04 -17.67
N LEU A 470 2.45 -11.25 -16.81
CA LEU A 470 3.19 -12.52 -16.73
C LEU A 470 2.28 -13.67 -16.28
N GLN A 471 1.41 -13.41 -15.30
CA GLN A 471 0.44 -14.39 -14.81
C GLN A 471 -0.71 -14.67 -15.80
N SER A 472 -0.94 -13.77 -16.77
CA SER A 472 -2.08 -13.87 -17.70
C SER A 472 -1.77 -14.63 -19.00
N ASN A 473 -0.58 -15.24 -19.12
CA ASN A 473 -0.13 -15.98 -20.31
C ASN A 473 -0.22 -15.18 -21.62
N ILE A 474 -0.03 -13.86 -21.55
CA ILE A 474 -0.04 -12.94 -22.71
C ILE A 474 1.34 -12.93 -23.40
N CYS A 475 2.35 -13.53 -22.78
CA CYS A 475 3.68 -13.68 -23.35
C CYS A 475 3.80 -15.03 -24.09
N PRO A 476 4.19 -15.02 -25.38
CA PRO A 476 4.25 -16.22 -26.21
C PRO A 476 5.51 -17.06 -25.97
N GLU A 477 6.59 -16.45 -25.47
CA GLU A 477 7.86 -17.14 -25.30
C GLU A 477 7.79 -18.11 -24.12
N LYS A 478 8.11 -19.37 -24.40
CA LYS A 478 8.33 -20.39 -23.39
C LYS A 478 9.75 -20.92 -23.49
N ASN A 479 10.39 -21.21 -22.36
CA ASN A 479 11.70 -21.83 -22.34
C ASN A 479 11.64 -23.35 -22.56
N GLU A 480 12.80 -24.03 -22.58
CA GLU A 480 12.92 -25.48 -22.77
C GLU A 480 12.16 -26.32 -21.73
N ALA A 481 11.75 -25.71 -20.61
CA ALA A 481 10.95 -26.31 -19.55
C ALA A 481 9.45 -25.91 -19.59
N ASP A 482 8.97 -25.38 -20.72
CA ASP A 482 7.58 -24.90 -20.96
C ASP A 482 7.15 -23.75 -20.03
N LYS A 483 8.09 -22.99 -19.45
CA LYS A 483 7.82 -21.85 -18.56
C LYS A 483 7.71 -20.55 -19.35
N THR A 484 6.77 -19.68 -18.98
CA THR A 484 6.58 -18.37 -19.62
C THR A 484 7.79 -17.47 -19.36
N VAL A 485 8.35 -16.91 -20.43
CA VAL A 485 9.44 -15.94 -20.42
C VAL A 485 8.90 -14.60 -20.88
N MET A 486 9.12 -13.55 -20.08
CA MET A 486 8.78 -12.18 -20.43
C MET A 486 10.05 -11.36 -20.57
N THR A 487 10.17 -10.63 -21.68
CA THR A 487 11.29 -9.74 -21.92
C THR A 487 10.88 -8.29 -21.70
N ILE A 488 11.57 -7.59 -20.81
CA ILE A 488 11.38 -6.16 -20.54
C ILE A 488 12.67 -5.43 -20.81
N GLN A 489 12.60 -4.25 -21.39
CA GLN A 489 13.75 -3.40 -21.64
C GLN A 489 13.67 -2.14 -20.80
N GLN A 490 14.84 -1.76 -20.25
CA GLN A 490 14.99 -0.56 -19.45
C GLN A 490 14.72 0.70 -20.27
N VAL A 491 14.06 1.69 -19.67
CA VAL A 491 13.92 3.05 -20.24
C VAL A 491 14.53 4.05 -19.27
N ARG A 492 15.27 5.01 -19.85
CA ARG A 492 15.86 6.14 -19.10
C ARG A 492 14.95 7.35 -19.16
N VAL A 493 14.69 7.91 -17.99
CA VAL A 493 14.06 9.20 -17.79
C VAL A 493 15.14 10.17 -17.35
N GLU A 494 15.31 11.25 -18.09
CA GLU A 494 16.34 12.26 -17.93
C GLU A 494 15.71 13.61 -17.60
N ASP A 495 16.46 14.52 -16.98
CA ASP A 495 16.10 15.93 -16.94
C ASP A 495 16.48 16.63 -18.27
N GLU A 496 16.23 17.94 -18.35
CA GLU A 496 16.57 18.74 -19.54
C GLU A 496 18.07 18.77 -19.85
N ASP A 497 18.91 18.62 -18.82
CA ASP A 497 20.36 18.57 -18.94
C ASP A 497 20.87 17.17 -19.36
N GLY A 498 19.97 16.20 -19.56
CA GLY A 498 20.30 14.82 -19.93
C GLY A 498 20.81 13.98 -18.77
N LYS A 499 20.66 14.44 -17.52
CA LYS A 499 21.02 13.68 -16.33
C LYS A 499 19.92 12.71 -15.95
N LEU A 500 20.31 11.48 -15.65
CA LEU A 500 19.39 10.41 -15.28
C LEU A 500 18.60 10.76 -14.01
N ARG A 501 17.27 10.75 -14.12
CA ARG A 501 16.34 10.86 -12.99
C ARG A 501 15.80 9.50 -12.57
N VAL A 502 15.40 8.68 -13.54
CA VAL A 502 14.82 7.34 -13.29
C VAL A 502 15.33 6.38 -14.34
N LEU A 503 15.82 5.23 -13.91
CA LEU A 503 16.03 4.06 -14.75
C LEU A 503 15.08 2.99 -14.25
N TYR A 504 14.21 2.48 -15.12
CA TYR A 504 13.28 1.42 -14.77
C TYR A 504 13.20 0.38 -15.89
N PRO A 505 13.21 -0.93 -15.59
CA PRO A 505 13.43 -1.51 -14.25
C PRO A 505 14.91 -1.45 -13.84
N SER A 506 15.20 -1.03 -12.60
CA SER A 506 16.53 -1.10 -12.00
C SER A 506 16.68 -2.36 -11.12
N ARG A 507 17.85 -2.57 -10.51
CA ARG A 507 18.12 -3.75 -9.67
C ARG A 507 17.31 -3.81 -8.37
N THR A 508 16.66 -2.71 -8.00
CA THR A 508 15.78 -2.61 -6.83
C THR A 508 14.31 -2.69 -7.21
N ASP A 509 13.99 -2.83 -8.49
CA ASP A 509 12.61 -2.95 -8.99
C ASP A 509 12.31 -4.41 -9.34
N LEU A 510 11.05 -4.76 -9.63
CA LEU A 510 10.61 -6.13 -9.96
C LEU A 510 10.87 -7.15 -8.83
N THR A 511 10.74 -6.74 -7.57
CA THR A 511 10.92 -7.62 -6.41
C THR A 511 9.64 -8.40 -6.13
N TYR A 512 9.48 -9.56 -6.76
CA TYR A 512 8.30 -10.43 -6.57
C TYR A 512 8.53 -11.49 -5.49
N GLU A 513 8.73 -11.06 -4.24
CA GLU A 513 9.23 -11.92 -3.14
C GLU A 513 8.30 -13.10 -2.75
N ASN A 514 7.05 -13.10 -3.22
CA ASN A 514 6.05 -14.15 -2.99
C ASN A 514 5.64 -14.94 -4.26
N GLU A 515 6.19 -14.59 -5.42
CA GLU A 515 5.83 -15.21 -6.69
C GLU A 515 6.96 -16.13 -7.16
N LYS A 516 6.60 -17.23 -7.82
CA LYS A 516 7.56 -18.12 -8.47
C LYS A 516 8.10 -17.46 -9.74
N ILE A 517 8.81 -16.33 -9.62
CA ILE A 517 9.34 -15.55 -10.74
C ILE A 517 10.83 -15.31 -10.54
N ARG A 518 11.62 -15.71 -11.54
CA ARG A 518 13.05 -15.44 -11.60
C ARG A 518 13.29 -14.20 -12.46
N VAL A 519 13.78 -13.13 -11.86
CA VAL A 519 14.19 -11.92 -12.58
C VAL A 519 15.67 -12.01 -12.96
N VAL A 520 15.96 -11.92 -14.26
CA VAL A 520 17.31 -11.91 -14.82
C VAL A 520 17.64 -10.49 -15.24
N MET A 521 18.50 -9.81 -14.48
CA MET A 521 18.96 -8.45 -14.79
C MET A 521 20.13 -8.47 -15.79
N PRO A 522 20.33 -7.42 -16.60
CA PRO A 522 21.42 -7.37 -17.55
C PRO A 522 22.78 -7.30 -16.82
N GLU A 523 23.80 -7.94 -17.41
CA GLU A 523 25.18 -7.87 -16.95
C GLU A 523 25.74 -6.44 -17.10
N LYS A 524 26.71 -6.10 -16.25
CA LYS A 524 27.18 -4.72 -16.06
C LYS A 524 28.20 -4.27 -17.09
#